data_AF-A0A7Z8JYX6-F1
#
_entry.id   AF-A0A7Z8JYX6-F1
#
_cell.length_a   1.000
_cell.length_b   1.000
_cell.length_c   1.000
_cell.angle_alpha   90.00
_cell.angle_beta   90.00
_cell.angle_gamma   90.00
#
_symmetry.space_group_name_H-M   'P 1'
#
loop_
_entity.id
_entity.type
_entity.pdbx_description
1 polymer ?
#
loop_
_entity_poly.entity_id
_entity_poly.type
_entity_poly.pdbx_seq_one_letter_code
_entity_poly.pdbx_strand_id
1 'polypeptide(L)'
;RGGSNRGQGYGQRFDERPAEPYDDGPPHDLDRAGAAGGGATPLPEPRMAMPDPRDPVTATERRALEAVLQMPEAVPPEFDDLPPEAFTAPAYRAVHAAIRAAGGAAAARSRVAADGPGAAVGWVEAVREEAASPVESLITRLAVAPLPEDRPDRLPGYARGLVMALVEMELTRHIADLRGRLQRMDAQADPDGYRDLARELFEHENRRRALRESA
;
A
#
# COMPACT_ATOMS: atom_id res chain seq x y z
N ARG A 1 47.64 58.56 2.69
CA ARG A 1 47.15 57.18 2.51
C ARG A 1 45.95 57.27 1.57
N GLY A 2 45.92 56.42 0.53
CA GLY A 2 45.07 56.50 -0.68
C GLY A 2 43.58 56.68 -0.41
N GLY A 3 42.74 57.12 -1.33
CA GLY A 3 42.63 57.05 -2.80
C GLY A 3 41.11 57.20 -3.03
N SER A 4 40.50 57.50 -4.16
CA SER A 4 40.87 57.74 -5.54
C SER A 4 39.65 58.44 -6.14
N ASN A 5 39.93 59.29 -7.12
CA ASN A 5 39.09 59.70 -8.24
C ASN A 5 37.89 60.67 -8.06
N ARG A 6 37.97 61.73 -8.86
CA ARG A 6 37.09 62.88 -9.01
C ARG A 6 36.88 63.06 -10.53
N GLY A 7 35.65 63.30 -10.97
CA GLY A 7 35.30 63.67 -12.34
C GLY A 7 33.85 63.27 -12.63
N GLN A 8 32.83 64.05 -12.28
CA GLN A 8 32.33 65.28 -12.92
C GLN A 8 31.98 65.14 -14.40
N GLY A 9 30.68 65.32 -14.69
CA GLY A 9 30.12 65.51 -16.03
C GLY A 9 28.59 65.59 -15.96
N TYR A 10 28.06 66.75 -15.57
CA TYR A 10 26.62 67.10 -15.62
C TYR A 10 26.31 67.91 -16.89
N GLY A 11 25.12 67.68 -17.47
CA GLY A 11 24.45 68.56 -18.44
C GLY A 11 23.17 67.86 -18.93
N GLN A 12 22.03 67.95 -18.23
CA GLN A 12 20.97 68.96 -18.39
C GLN A 12 20.61 69.30 -19.85
N ARG A 13 19.40 68.94 -20.30
CA ARG A 13 18.23 69.83 -20.45
C ARG A 13 17.13 69.24 -21.37
N PHE A 14 15.85 69.33 -20.91
CA PHE A 14 14.59 69.73 -21.61
C PHE A 14 14.25 69.02 -22.96
N ASP A 15 13.05 68.54 -23.30
CA ASP A 15 11.68 69.07 -23.20
C ASP A 15 10.64 68.00 -23.65
N GLU A 16 9.36 68.27 -23.32
CA GLU A 16 8.08 67.93 -23.95
C GLU A 16 7.71 66.54 -24.54
N ARG A 17 6.49 66.10 -24.17
CA ARG A 17 5.61 65.05 -24.77
C ARG A 17 5.04 65.51 -26.14
N PRO A 18 4.03 64.87 -26.82
CA PRO A 18 3.27 63.63 -26.59
C PRO A 18 2.93 62.79 -27.87
N ALA A 19 2.06 61.79 -27.69
CA ALA A 19 0.93 61.39 -28.56
C ALA A 19 1.02 60.06 -29.34
N GLU A 20 -0.04 59.30 -29.12
CA GLU A 20 -0.43 58.00 -29.67
C GLU A 20 -0.85 58.10 -31.16
N PRO A 21 -0.80 56.98 -31.91
CA PRO A 21 -1.40 56.91 -33.24
C PRO A 21 -2.90 56.63 -33.20
N TYR A 22 -3.66 57.32 -34.06
CA TYR A 22 -5.11 57.22 -34.23
C TYR A 22 -5.52 56.04 -35.15
N ASP A 23 -6.54 55.34 -34.66
CA ASP A 23 -7.64 54.55 -35.23
C ASP A 23 -7.84 54.45 -36.77
N ASP A 24 -8.19 53.24 -37.23
CA ASP A 24 -9.22 53.06 -38.27
C ASP A 24 -9.97 51.72 -38.06
N GLY A 25 -11.30 51.79 -38.15
CA GLY A 25 -12.28 50.84 -37.61
C GLY A 25 -12.76 49.70 -38.55
N PRO A 26 -13.86 48.99 -38.20
CA PRO A 26 -14.03 47.54 -38.36
C PRO A 26 -14.97 47.09 -39.51
N PRO A 27 -15.32 45.78 -39.61
CA PRO A 27 -16.64 45.42 -39.07
C PRO A 27 -16.77 44.04 -38.38
N HIS A 28 -17.84 43.97 -37.59
CA HIS A 28 -18.41 42.83 -36.87
C HIS A 28 -18.89 41.70 -37.80
N ASP A 29 -18.83 40.46 -37.30
CA ASP A 29 -19.92 39.50 -37.45
C ASP A 29 -20.14 38.72 -36.16
N LEU A 30 -21.42 38.63 -35.80
CA LEU A 30 -21.98 38.01 -34.59
C LEU A 30 -22.16 36.50 -34.80
N ASP A 31 -22.55 35.83 -33.71
CA ASP A 31 -22.99 34.42 -33.62
C ASP A 31 -21.93 33.34 -33.39
N ARG A 32 -21.62 33.11 -32.11
CA ARG A 32 -21.89 31.79 -31.50
C ARG A 32 -21.97 31.89 -29.97
N ALA A 33 -23.18 32.13 -29.47
CA ALA A 33 -23.56 31.69 -28.13
C ALA A 33 -23.52 30.15 -28.12
N GLY A 34 -22.63 29.57 -27.30
CA GLY A 34 -22.42 28.13 -27.25
C GLY A 34 -21.73 27.72 -25.96
N ALA A 35 -22.56 27.44 -24.96
CA ALA A 35 -22.27 26.64 -23.76
C ALA A 35 -21.09 27.08 -22.89
N ALA A 36 -21.45 27.73 -21.77
CA ALA A 36 -20.70 27.63 -20.53
C ALA A 36 -20.51 26.15 -20.17
N GLY A 37 -19.40 25.56 -20.63
CA GLY A 37 -18.89 24.31 -20.10
C GLY A 37 -18.40 24.59 -18.69
N GLY A 38 -19.27 24.36 -17.70
CA GLY A 38 -18.86 24.26 -16.32
C GLY A 38 -17.80 23.18 -16.23
N GLY A 39 -16.54 23.61 -16.25
CA GLY A 39 -15.41 22.79 -15.85
C GLY A 39 -15.60 22.50 -14.38
N ALA A 40 -16.37 21.46 -14.08
CA ALA A 40 -16.32 20.81 -12.79
C ALA A 40 -14.88 20.33 -12.65
N THR A 41 -14.06 21.09 -11.92
CA THR A 41 -12.76 20.62 -11.47
C THR A 41 -12.99 19.24 -10.85
N PRO A 42 -12.40 18.16 -11.38
CA PRO A 42 -12.60 16.84 -10.83
C PRO A 42 -12.30 16.91 -9.33
N LEU A 43 -13.29 16.56 -8.51
CA LEU A 43 -13.06 16.43 -7.07
C LEU A 43 -11.90 15.44 -6.91
N PRO A 44 -10.87 15.76 -6.11
CA PRO A 44 -9.73 14.87 -5.94
C PRO A 44 -10.26 13.51 -5.47
N GLU A 45 -10.06 12.48 -6.31
CA GLU A 45 -10.40 11.11 -5.92
C GLU A 45 -9.71 10.79 -4.59
N PRO A 46 -10.38 10.11 -3.65
CA PRO A 46 -9.78 9.71 -2.39
C PRO A 46 -8.48 8.94 -2.66
N ARG A 47 -7.34 9.59 -2.43
CA ARG A 47 -6.04 8.95 -2.61
C ARG A 47 -5.77 8.09 -1.39
N MET A 48 -5.69 6.79 -1.60
CA MET A 48 -5.23 5.85 -0.58
C MET A 48 -3.81 6.23 -0.14
N ALA A 49 -3.60 6.41 1.16
CA ALA A 49 -2.28 6.67 1.71
C ALA A 49 -1.36 5.46 1.48
N MET A 50 -0.28 5.67 0.74
CA MET A 50 0.71 4.62 0.47
C MET A 50 1.67 4.49 1.67
N PRO A 51 2.04 3.25 2.05
CA PRO A 51 2.97 3.03 3.16
C PRO A 51 4.38 3.56 2.87
N ASP A 52 5.14 3.93 3.92
CA ASP A 52 6.53 4.35 3.77
C ASP A 52 7.41 3.16 3.35
N PRO A 53 8.06 3.19 2.18
CA PRO A 53 8.93 2.10 1.72
C PRO A 53 10.12 1.79 2.64
N ARG A 54 10.48 2.71 3.55
CA ARG A 54 11.60 2.55 4.50
C ARG A 54 11.19 1.83 5.78
N ASP A 55 9.90 1.69 6.06
CA ASP A 55 9.44 0.98 7.25
C ASP A 55 9.60 -0.55 7.03
N PRO A 56 10.42 -1.24 7.84
CA PRO A 56 10.64 -2.68 7.70
C PRO A 56 9.37 -3.52 7.88
N VAL A 57 8.40 -3.04 8.67
CA VAL A 57 7.12 -3.74 8.89
C VAL A 57 6.32 -3.74 7.59
N THR A 58 6.09 -2.57 7.01
CA THR A 58 5.34 -2.45 5.76
C THR A 58 6.09 -3.04 4.58
N ALA A 59 7.43 -3.09 4.61
CA ALA A 59 8.22 -3.83 3.63
C ALA A 59 7.97 -5.35 3.70
N THR A 60 7.79 -5.90 4.91
CA THR A 60 7.45 -7.31 5.11
C THR A 60 6.03 -7.61 4.64
N GLU A 61 5.06 -6.76 5.00
CA GLU A 61 3.68 -6.85 4.51
C GLU A 61 3.60 -6.82 2.97
N ARG A 62 4.31 -5.88 2.34
CA ARG A 62 4.38 -5.75 0.88
C ARG A 62 4.90 -7.04 0.24
N ARG A 63 6.05 -7.54 0.71
CA ARG A 63 6.69 -8.74 0.14
C ARG A 63 5.84 -9.98 0.32
N ALA A 64 5.14 -10.12 1.44
CA ALA A 64 4.20 -11.21 1.64
C ALA A 64 3.04 -11.14 0.64
N LEU A 65 2.46 -9.95 0.40
CA LEU A 65 1.41 -9.79 -0.61
C LEU A 65 1.90 -10.04 -2.05
N GLU A 66 3.12 -9.61 -2.37
CA GLU A 66 3.76 -9.93 -3.65
C GLU A 66 3.87 -11.45 -3.84
N ALA A 67 4.37 -12.17 -2.84
CA ALA A 67 4.45 -13.63 -2.86
C ALA A 67 3.07 -14.30 -3.03
N VAL A 68 2.03 -13.79 -2.35
CA VAL A 68 0.66 -14.35 -2.42
C VAL A 68 0.02 -14.17 -3.79
N LEU A 69 0.29 -13.04 -4.45
CA LEU A 69 -0.26 -12.75 -5.76
C LEU A 69 0.52 -13.48 -6.87
N GLN A 70 1.84 -13.57 -6.74
CA GLN A 70 2.71 -14.12 -7.78
C GLN A 70 2.89 -15.64 -7.70
N MET A 71 2.82 -16.22 -6.51
CA MET A 71 3.13 -17.63 -6.26
C MET A 71 2.18 -18.27 -5.24
N PRO A 72 0.86 -18.27 -5.52
CA PRO A 72 -0.13 -18.77 -4.57
C PRO A 72 0.11 -20.23 -4.15
N GLU A 73 0.69 -21.08 -5.00
CA GLU A 73 1.06 -22.47 -4.72
C GLU A 73 2.06 -22.63 -3.58
N ALA A 74 2.93 -21.64 -3.37
CA ALA A 74 3.92 -21.62 -2.30
C ALA A 74 3.40 -20.99 -1.00
N VAL A 75 2.19 -20.43 -1.02
CA VAL A 75 1.61 -19.74 0.13
C VAL A 75 1.16 -20.75 1.18
N PRO A 76 1.66 -20.64 2.42
CA PRO A 76 1.23 -21.51 3.53
C PRO A 76 -0.24 -21.24 3.90
N PRO A 77 -0.99 -22.27 4.38
CA PRO A 77 -2.40 -22.12 4.73
C PRO A 77 -2.65 -21.08 5.83
N GLU A 78 -1.68 -20.85 6.72
CA GLU A 78 -1.73 -19.88 7.81
C GLU A 78 -1.96 -18.43 7.33
N PHE A 79 -1.66 -18.12 6.06
CA PHE A 79 -1.98 -16.81 5.50
C PHE A 79 -3.48 -16.51 5.55
N ASP A 80 -4.33 -17.51 5.27
CA ASP A 80 -5.77 -17.35 5.23
C ASP A 80 -6.39 -17.15 6.64
N ASP A 81 -5.64 -17.45 7.69
CA ASP A 81 -6.02 -17.22 9.09
C ASP A 81 -5.68 -15.81 9.58
N LEU A 82 -4.92 -15.03 8.80
CA LEU A 82 -4.49 -13.70 9.24
C LEU A 82 -5.70 -12.78 9.42
N PRO A 83 -5.83 -12.10 10.57
CA PRO A 83 -6.84 -11.08 10.73
C PRO A 83 -6.49 -9.86 9.88
N PRO A 84 -7.47 -9.00 9.51
CA PRO A 84 -7.19 -7.74 8.82
C PRO A 84 -6.09 -6.95 9.52
N GLU A 85 -6.12 -6.91 10.84
CA GLU A 85 -5.19 -6.22 11.74
C GLU A 85 -3.73 -6.58 11.44
N ALA A 86 -3.43 -7.77 10.90
CA ALA A 86 -2.07 -8.22 10.57
C ALA A 86 -1.32 -7.27 9.63
N PHE A 87 -2.05 -6.48 8.86
CA PHE A 87 -1.50 -5.41 8.03
C PHE A 87 -1.63 -4.09 8.76
N THR A 88 -0.52 -3.40 9.01
CA THR A 88 -0.51 -2.06 9.62
C THR A 88 -0.92 -1.00 8.60
N ALA A 89 -0.50 -1.17 7.34
CA ALA A 89 -0.85 -0.30 6.24
C ALA A 89 -2.32 -0.48 5.80
N PRO A 90 -3.16 0.58 5.81
CA PRO A 90 -4.54 0.50 5.32
C PRO A 90 -4.63 0.00 3.87
N ALA A 91 -3.65 0.36 3.04
CA ALA A 91 -3.57 -0.07 1.65
C ALA A 91 -3.38 -1.60 1.51
N TYR A 92 -2.46 -2.17 2.29
CA TYR A 92 -2.21 -3.61 2.29
C TYR A 92 -3.32 -4.39 2.97
N ARG A 93 -3.97 -3.81 3.99
CA ARG A 93 -5.20 -4.36 4.57
C ARG A 93 -6.31 -4.50 3.52
N ALA A 94 -6.47 -3.50 2.67
CA ALA A 94 -7.47 -3.54 1.60
C ALA A 94 -7.14 -4.59 0.53
N VAL A 95 -5.85 -4.76 0.17
CA VAL A 95 -5.41 -5.85 -0.71
C VAL A 95 -5.68 -7.21 -0.08
N HIS A 96 -5.36 -7.40 1.20
CA HIS A 96 -5.65 -8.64 1.91
C HIS A 96 -7.15 -8.94 1.94
N ALA A 97 -8.00 -7.94 2.18
CA ALA A 97 -9.45 -8.10 2.13
C ALA A 97 -9.95 -8.57 0.75
N ALA A 98 -9.42 -7.99 -0.33
CA ALA A 98 -9.73 -8.42 -1.69
C ALA A 98 -9.28 -9.88 -1.96
N ILE A 99 -8.09 -10.26 -1.49
CA ILE A 99 -7.60 -11.66 -1.57
C ILE A 99 -8.55 -12.62 -0.84
N ARG A 100 -8.99 -12.26 0.37
CA ARG A 100 -9.92 -13.08 1.16
C ARG A 100 -11.29 -13.19 0.48
N ALA A 101 -11.79 -12.10 -0.09
CA ALA A 101 -13.05 -12.08 -0.85
C ALA A 101 -12.99 -12.96 -2.10
N ALA A 102 -11.83 -13.02 -2.78
CA ALA A 102 -11.60 -13.89 -3.94
C ALA A 102 -11.44 -15.39 -3.57
N GLY A 103 -11.64 -15.76 -2.30
CA GLY A 103 -11.53 -17.13 -1.80
C GLY A 103 -10.21 -17.46 -1.11
N GLY A 104 -9.32 -16.48 -0.93
CA GLY A 104 -8.06 -16.64 -0.22
C GLY A 104 -6.99 -17.41 -0.99
N ALA A 105 -5.86 -17.64 -0.32
CA ALA A 105 -4.74 -18.39 -0.89
C ALA A 105 -5.13 -19.84 -1.20
N ALA A 106 -6.04 -20.43 -0.44
CA ALA A 106 -6.60 -21.76 -0.73
C ALA A 106 -7.23 -21.85 -2.14
N ALA A 107 -8.10 -20.90 -2.52
CA ALA A 107 -8.71 -20.90 -3.85
C ALA A 107 -7.66 -20.70 -4.95
N ALA A 108 -6.67 -19.84 -4.70
CA ALA A 108 -5.57 -19.60 -5.62
C ALA A 108 -4.73 -20.88 -5.87
N ARG A 109 -4.39 -21.61 -4.81
CA ARG A 109 -3.71 -22.92 -4.90
C ARG A 109 -4.52 -23.93 -5.71
N SER A 110 -5.82 -24.02 -5.47
CA SER A 110 -6.70 -24.92 -6.21
C SER A 110 -6.73 -24.60 -7.72
N ARG A 111 -6.75 -23.31 -8.09
CA ARG A 111 -6.69 -22.88 -9.49
C ARG A 111 -5.36 -23.29 -10.15
N VAL A 112 -4.23 -22.97 -9.52
CA VAL A 112 -2.90 -23.34 -10.05
C VAL A 112 -2.73 -24.86 -10.15
N ALA A 113 -3.27 -25.62 -9.19
CA ALA A 113 -3.24 -27.09 -9.25
C ALA A 113 -4.07 -27.66 -10.41
N ALA A 114 -5.19 -27.01 -10.76
CA ALA A 114 -6.07 -27.47 -11.83
C ALA A 114 -5.57 -27.07 -13.23
N ASP A 115 -5.16 -25.82 -13.39
CA ASP A 115 -4.92 -25.20 -14.70
C ASP A 115 -3.43 -24.90 -14.98
N GLY A 116 -2.55 -25.23 -14.02
CA GLY A 116 -1.11 -25.02 -14.10
C GLY A 116 -0.65 -23.60 -13.75
N PRO A 117 0.66 -23.29 -13.89
CA PRO A 117 1.24 -22.00 -13.47
C PRO A 117 0.64 -20.78 -14.17
N GLY A 118 0.09 -20.94 -15.39
CA GLY A 118 -0.58 -19.87 -16.12
C GLY A 118 -1.84 -19.34 -15.43
N ALA A 119 -2.42 -20.12 -14.50
CA ALA A 119 -3.60 -19.73 -13.73
C ALA A 119 -3.34 -18.60 -12.73
N ALA A 120 -2.07 -18.28 -12.43
CA ALA A 120 -1.72 -17.15 -11.57
C ALA A 120 -2.25 -15.81 -12.12
N VAL A 121 -2.34 -15.66 -13.45
CA VAL A 121 -2.92 -14.46 -14.08
C VAL A 121 -4.41 -14.33 -13.74
N GLY A 122 -5.18 -15.41 -13.96
CA GLY A 122 -6.61 -15.45 -13.64
C GLY A 122 -6.89 -15.34 -12.13
N TRP A 123 -5.94 -15.74 -11.28
CA TRP A 123 -5.99 -15.48 -9.84
C TRP A 123 -5.89 -13.98 -9.54
N VAL A 124 -4.90 -13.28 -10.11
CA VAL A 124 -4.74 -11.83 -9.92
C VAL A 124 -5.97 -11.07 -10.43
N GLU A 125 -6.56 -11.50 -11.54
CA GLU A 125 -7.81 -10.94 -12.05
C GLU A 125 -8.96 -11.12 -11.05
N ALA A 126 -9.17 -12.33 -10.52
CA ALA A 126 -10.20 -12.59 -9.52
C ALA A 126 -10.02 -11.74 -8.25
N VAL A 127 -8.78 -11.52 -7.80
CA VAL A 127 -8.50 -10.63 -6.65
C VAL A 127 -8.83 -9.17 -6.99
N ARG A 128 -8.56 -8.72 -8.21
CA ARG A 128 -8.87 -7.35 -8.64
C ARG A 128 -10.38 -7.11 -8.75
N GLU A 129 -11.16 -8.10 -9.18
CA GLU A 129 -12.62 -7.99 -9.28
C GLU A 129 -13.29 -7.75 -7.91
N GLU A 130 -12.68 -8.25 -6.83
CA GLU A 130 -13.14 -8.05 -5.45
C GLU A 130 -12.62 -6.74 -4.81
N ALA A 131 -11.76 -6.00 -5.51
CA ALA A 131 -11.11 -4.81 -5.00
C ALA A 131 -11.86 -3.53 -5.41
N ALA A 132 -11.90 -2.54 -4.52
CA ALA A 132 -12.32 -1.20 -4.91
C ALA A 132 -11.28 -0.57 -5.86
N SER A 133 -11.74 0.28 -6.78
CA SER A 133 -10.92 0.91 -7.84
C SER A 133 -9.52 1.43 -7.42
N PRO A 134 -9.33 2.16 -6.29
CA PRO A 134 -7.98 2.60 -5.90
C PRO A 134 -7.02 1.45 -5.48
N VAL A 135 -7.56 0.29 -5.09
CA VAL A 135 -6.80 -0.90 -4.65
C VAL A 135 -6.38 -1.75 -5.85
N GLU A 136 -7.17 -1.80 -6.92
CA GLU A 136 -6.84 -2.57 -8.12
C GLU A 136 -5.45 -2.23 -8.68
N SER A 137 -5.15 -0.93 -8.77
CA SER A 137 -3.85 -0.46 -9.26
C SER A 137 -2.69 -0.90 -8.36
N LEU A 138 -2.94 -1.04 -7.05
CA LEU A 138 -1.94 -1.55 -6.11
C LEU A 138 -1.74 -3.06 -6.31
N ILE A 139 -2.82 -3.83 -6.47
CA ILE A 139 -2.75 -5.28 -6.74
C ILE A 139 -1.93 -5.53 -8.01
N THR A 140 -2.20 -4.81 -9.10
CA THR A 140 -1.44 -4.95 -10.36
C THR A 140 0.05 -4.70 -10.15
N ARG A 141 0.43 -3.66 -9.38
CA ARG A 141 1.84 -3.38 -9.09
C ARG A 141 2.50 -4.48 -8.26
N LEU A 142 1.81 -5.00 -7.25
CA LEU A 142 2.31 -6.08 -6.40
C LEU A 142 2.45 -7.40 -7.17
N ALA A 143 1.52 -7.68 -8.09
CA ALA A 143 1.53 -8.89 -8.91
C ALA A 143 2.68 -8.97 -9.92
N VAL A 144 3.36 -7.86 -10.19
CA VAL A 144 4.49 -7.81 -11.16
C VAL A 144 5.79 -7.29 -10.54
N ALA A 145 5.79 -7.02 -9.23
CA ALA A 145 6.96 -6.51 -8.54
C ALA A 145 8.09 -7.55 -8.58
N PRO A 146 9.33 -7.16 -8.92
CA PRO A 146 10.44 -8.11 -8.98
C PRO A 146 10.71 -8.69 -7.59
N LEU A 147 10.73 -10.02 -7.50
CA LEU A 147 11.17 -10.72 -6.30
C LEU A 147 12.71 -10.70 -6.22
N PRO A 148 13.30 -10.49 -5.03
CA PRO A 148 14.76 -10.49 -4.87
C PRO A 148 15.46 -11.82 -5.20
N GLU A 149 14.71 -12.92 -5.17
CA GLU A 149 15.15 -14.23 -5.62
C GLU A 149 14.55 -14.50 -7.00
N ASP A 150 15.35 -15.01 -7.94
CA ASP A 150 14.94 -15.29 -9.32
C ASP A 150 15.21 -16.74 -9.75
N ARG A 151 15.90 -17.53 -8.91
CA ARG A 151 16.25 -18.91 -9.23
C ARG A 151 15.06 -19.85 -8.98
N PRO A 152 14.57 -20.57 -10.00
CA PRO A 152 13.32 -21.34 -9.91
C PRO A 152 13.28 -22.39 -8.79
N ASP A 153 14.43 -23.00 -8.46
CA ASP A 153 14.56 -24.03 -7.43
C ASP A 153 14.44 -23.47 -6.00
N ARG A 154 14.79 -22.20 -5.78
CA ARG A 154 14.74 -21.55 -4.46
C ARG A 154 13.54 -20.63 -4.28
N LEU A 155 12.89 -20.25 -5.37
CA LEU A 155 11.81 -19.30 -5.37
C LEU A 155 10.58 -19.74 -4.53
N PRO A 156 10.10 -21.01 -4.57
CA PRO A 156 8.98 -21.43 -3.72
C PRO A 156 9.27 -21.34 -2.23
N GLY A 157 10.47 -21.77 -1.80
CA GLY A 157 10.91 -21.66 -0.41
C GLY A 157 11.05 -20.20 0.04
N TYR A 158 11.54 -19.34 -0.85
CA TYR A 158 11.63 -17.89 -0.60
C TYR A 158 10.24 -17.26 -0.40
N ALA A 159 9.29 -17.53 -1.30
CA ALA A 159 7.92 -17.04 -1.20
C ALA A 159 7.23 -17.51 0.09
N ARG A 160 7.35 -18.80 0.43
CA ARG A 160 6.86 -19.33 1.71
C ARG A 160 7.46 -18.58 2.90
N GLY A 161 8.77 -18.35 2.89
CA GLY A 161 9.47 -17.62 3.95
C GLY A 161 8.98 -16.18 4.14
N LEU A 162 8.68 -15.47 3.06
CA LEU A 162 8.12 -14.11 3.12
C LEU A 162 6.76 -14.08 3.82
N VAL A 163 5.89 -15.02 3.47
CA VAL A 163 4.56 -15.13 4.10
C VAL A 163 4.68 -15.56 5.56
N MET A 164 5.56 -16.53 5.85
CA MET A 164 5.76 -16.99 7.23
C MET A 164 6.33 -15.89 8.14
N ALA A 165 7.17 -15.00 7.63
CA ALA A 165 7.65 -13.85 8.38
C ALA A 165 6.50 -12.91 8.81
N LEU A 166 5.51 -12.69 7.93
CA LEU A 166 4.30 -11.93 8.26
C LEU A 166 3.46 -12.64 9.33
N VAL A 167 3.26 -13.96 9.20
CA VAL A 167 2.51 -14.77 10.19
C VAL A 167 3.19 -14.74 11.56
N GLU A 168 4.50 -14.86 11.61
CA GLU A 168 5.26 -14.80 12.86
C GLU A 168 5.18 -13.42 13.52
N MET A 169 5.24 -12.35 12.70
CA MET A 169 5.08 -10.98 13.18
C MET A 169 3.70 -10.80 13.82
N GLU A 170 2.64 -11.34 13.19
CA GLU A 170 1.29 -11.27 13.73
C GLU A 170 1.15 -12.01 15.06
N LEU A 171 1.63 -13.26 15.12
CA LEU A 171 1.58 -14.05 16.35
C LEU A 171 2.34 -13.39 17.48
N THR A 172 3.49 -12.78 17.18
CA THR A 172 4.29 -12.07 18.19
C THR A 172 3.53 -10.88 18.76
N ARG A 173 2.83 -10.13 17.91
CA ARG A 173 2.00 -9.00 18.34
C ARG A 173 0.80 -9.46 19.16
N HIS A 174 0.11 -10.50 18.72
CA HIS A 174 -1.05 -11.04 19.44
C HIS A 174 -0.67 -11.59 20.82
N ILE A 175 0.44 -12.33 20.92
CA ILE A 175 1.02 -12.77 22.20
C ILE A 175 1.32 -11.58 23.13
N ALA A 176 1.84 -10.48 22.59
CA ALA A 176 2.12 -9.28 23.38
C ALA A 176 0.82 -8.63 23.92
N ASP A 177 -0.24 -8.58 23.11
CA ASP A 177 -1.55 -8.09 23.55
C ASP A 177 -2.15 -8.97 24.66
N LEU A 178 -2.19 -10.28 24.45
CA LEU A 178 -2.69 -11.25 25.45
C LEU A 178 -1.93 -11.13 26.77
N ARG A 179 -0.61 -11.03 26.74
CA ARG A 179 0.22 -10.80 27.95
C ARG A 179 -0.12 -9.48 28.63
N GLY A 180 -0.26 -8.40 27.86
CA GLY A 180 -0.62 -7.09 28.40
C GLY A 180 -2.00 -7.09 29.06
N ARG A 181 -2.97 -7.79 28.48
CA ARG A 181 -4.31 -7.99 29.06
C ARG A 181 -4.24 -8.81 30.34
N LEU A 182 -3.49 -9.91 30.34
CA LEU A 182 -3.31 -10.79 31.51
C LEU A 182 -2.67 -10.04 32.69
N GLN A 183 -1.66 -9.21 32.43
CA GLN A 183 -0.97 -8.41 33.46
C GLN A 183 -1.87 -7.36 34.14
N ARG A 184 -2.91 -6.88 33.45
CA ARG A 184 -3.84 -5.88 33.99
C ARG A 184 -5.07 -6.49 34.67
N MET A 185 -5.29 -7.79 34.50
CA MET A 185 -6.44 -8.49 35.05
C MET A 185 -6.19 -8.93 36.48
N ASP A 186 -7.18 -8.79 37.35
CA ASP A 186 -7.14 -9.33 38.71
C ASP A 186 -7.65 -10.77 38.71
N ALA A 187 -6.73 -11.71 38.93
CA ALA A 187 -7.00 -13.14 38.97
C ALA A 187 -7.93 -13.57 40.12
N GLN A 188 -8.10 -12.75 41.16
CA GLN A 188 -9.03 -13.03 42.26
C GLN A 188 -10.44 -12.54 41.95
N ALA A 189 -10.57 -11.42 41.24
CA ALA A 189 -11.84 -10.85 40.84
C ALA A 189 -12.50 -11.65 39.69
N ASP A 190 -11.70 -12.15 38.74
CA ASP A 190 -12.17 -13.00 37.63
C ASP A 190 -11.23 -14.20 37.38
N PRO A 191 -11.35 -15.27 38.18
CA PRO A 191 -10.50 -16.45 38.06
C PRO A 191 -10.70 -17.23 36.75
N ASP A 192 -11.92 -17.24 36.20
CA ASP A 192 -12.25 -18.00 34.99
C ASP A 192 -11.73 -17.29 33.75
N GLY A 193 -11.97 -15.98 33.61
CA GLY A 193 -11.42 -15.15 32.54
C GLY A 193 -9.88 -15.14 32.54
N TYR A 194 -9.26 -15.17 33.73
CA TYR A 194 -7.81 -15.35 33.85
C TYR A 194 -7.31 -16.67 33.28
N ARG A 195 -7.96 -17.79 33.61
CA ARG A 195 -7.57 -19.10 33.11
C ARG A 195 -7.75 -19.21 31.59
N ASP A 196 -8.84 -18.67 31.06
CA ASP A 196 -9.10 -18.67 29.62
C ASP A 196 -8.05 -17.86 28.84
N LEU A 197 -7.73 -16.66 29.30
CA LEU A 197 -6.72 -15.82 28.64
C LEU A 197 -5.31 -16.42 28.75
N ALA A 198 -4.98 -17.05 29.88
CA ALA A 198 -3.71 -17.76 30.05
C ALA A 198 -3.59 -18.99 29.13
N ARG A 199 -4.69 -19.72 28.93
CA ARG A 199 -4.76 -20.84 27.99
C ARG A 199 -4.59 -20.36 26.55
N GLU A 200 -5.31 -19.32 26.14
CA GLU A 200 -5.18 -18.70 24.83
C GLU A 200 -3.74 -18.24 24.56
N LEU A 201 -3.11 -17.59 25.54
CA LEU A 201 -1.71 -17.18 25.45
C LEU A 201 -0.77 -18.38 25.23
N PHE A 202 -0.95 -19.46 26.00
CA PHE A 202 -0.14 -20.68 25.87
C PHE A 202 -0.32 -21.34 24.50
N GLU A 203 -1.55 -21.42 23.99
CA GLU A 203 -1.86 -21.93 22.66
C GLU A 203 -1.12 -21.15 21.56
N HIS A 204 -1.13 -19.81 21.64
CA HIS A 204 -0.41 -18.95 20.69
C HIS A 204 1.12 -19.07 20.81
N GLU A 205 1.66 -19.20 22.02
CA GLU A 205 3.09 -19.43 22.24
C GLU A 205 3.56 -20.76 21.63
N ASN A 206 2.75 -21.81 21.79
CA ASN A 206 3.02 -23.11 21.17
C ASN A 206 2.92 -23.06 19.66
N ARG A 207 1.90 -22.39 19.10
CA ARG A 207 1.77 -22.17 17.66
C ARG A 207 3.02 -21.48 17.09
N ARG A 208 3.49 -20.42 17.74
CA ARG A 208 4.73 -19.72 17.31
C ARG A 208 5.96 -20.61 17.37
N ARG A 209 6.09 -21.46 18.40
CA ARG A 209 7.19 -22.44 18.49
C ARG A 209 7.14 -23.44 17.34
N ALA A 210 5.99 -24.05 17.12
CA ALA A 210 5.81 -25.04 16.04
C ALA A 210 6.07 -24.43 14.65
N LEU A 211 5.70 -23.17 14.43
CA LEU A 211 6.01 -22.47 13.19
C LEU A 211 7.50 -22.27 12.96
N ARG A 212 8.27 -21.93 14.00
CA ARG A 212 9.73 -21.78 13.89
C ARG A 212 10.46 -23.10 13.67
N GLU A 213 9.90 -24.20 14.15
CA GLU A 213 10.45 -25.54 13.96
C GLU A 213 10.14 -26.12 12.57
N SER A 214 9.10 -25.60 11.91
CA SER A 214 8.65 -26.03 10.57
C SER A 214 8.96 -25.02 9.45
N ALA A 215 9.60 -23.91 9.79
CA ALA A 215 10.11 -22.90 8.85
C ALA A 215 11.48 -23.33 8.32
#